data_AF-A0A950H4C8-F1
#
_entry.id   AF-A0A950H4C8-F1
#
_cell.length_a   1.000
_cell.length_b   1.000
_cell.length_c   1.000
_cell.angle_alpha   90.00
_cell.angle_beta   90.00
_cell.angle_gamma   90.00
#
_symmetry.space_group_name_H-M   'P 1'
#
loop_
_entity.id
_entity.type
_entity.pdbx_description
1 polymer ?
#
loop_
_entity_poly.entity_id
_entity_poly.type
_entity_poly.pdbx_seq_one_letter_code
_entity_poly.pdbx_strand_id
1 'polypeptide(L)' 'LIVPIAKALAPGVYTVRWHAVSVDTHHTQGNFQFTVKP' A
#
# COMPACT_ATOMS: atom_id res chain seq x y z
N LEU A 1 0.65 9.05 6.54
CA LEU A 1 0.14 7.74 7.01
C LEU A 1 1.25 6.71 6.83
N ILE A 2 1.53 5.88 7.84
CA ILE A 2 2.50 4.78 7.78
C ILE A 2 1.75 3.51 8.16
N VAL A 3 1.94 2.42 7.41
CA VAL A 3 1.32 1.12 7.69
C VAL A 3 2.41 0.11 8.01
N PRO A 4 2.59 -0.30 9.28
CA PRO A 4 3.60 -1.28 9.65
C PRO A 4 3.21 -2.69 9.16
N ILE A 5 4.19 -3.42 8.64
CA ILE A 5 4.04 -4.83 8.29
C ILE A 5 4.60 -5.67 9.43
N ALA A 6 3.76 -6.51 10.04
CA ALA A 6 4.10 -7.23 11.26
C ALA A 6 5.14 -8.35 11.07
N LYS A 7 5.30 -8.86 9.85
CA LYS A 7 6.19 -9.98 9.51
C LYS A 7 6.79 -9.78 8.12
N ALA A 8 7.96 -10.37 7.89
CA ALA A 8 8.57 -10.36 6.56
C ALA A 8 7.61 -10.98 5.53
N LEU A 9 7.48 -10.32 4.38
CA LEU A 9 6.72 -10.84 3.26
C LEU A 9 7.51 -11.95 2.57
N ALA A 10 6.83 -13.01 2.15
CA ALA A 10 7.43 -14.01 1.30
C ALA A 10 7.74 -13.41 -0.09
N PRO A 11 8.68 -13.99 -0.85
CA PRO A 11 8.90 -13.59 -2.24
C PRO A 11 7.61 -13.72 -3.06
N GLY A 12 7.29 -12.69 -3.85
CA GLY A 12 6.03 -12.64 -4.60
C GLY A 12 5.64 -11.25 -5.06
N VAL A 13 4.58 -11.17 -5.86
CA VAL A 13 4.00 -9.91 -6.34
C VAL A 13 2.88 -9.48 -5.42
N TYR A 14 2.93 -8.24 -4.95
CA TYR A 14 1.97 -7.65 -4.03
C TYR A 14 1.35 -6.40 -4.65
N THR A 15 0.08 -6.15 -4.31
CA THR A 15 -0.63 -4.94 -4.71
C THR A 15 -1.13 -4.20 -3.48
N VAL A 16 -0.69 -2.96 -3.33
CA VAL A 16 -1.21 -2.01 -2.34
C VAL A 16 -2.41 -1.33 -2.98
N ARG A 17 -3.60 -1.55 -2.42
CA ARG A 17 -4.80 -0.77 -2.73
C ARG A 17 -5.01 0.22 -1.59
N TRP A 18 -5.14 1.49 -1.90
CA TRP A 18 -5.26 2.53 -0.89
C TRP A 18 -6.40 3.49 -1.22
N HIS A 19 -6.92 4.10 -0.17
CA HIS A 19 -7.93 5.16 -0.19
C HIS A 19 -7.57 6.13 0.93
N ALA A 20 -7.49 7.41 0.61
CA ALA A 20 -7.07 8.47 1.51
C ALA A 20 -8.01 9.67 1.39
N VAL A 21 -8.21 10.35 2.50
CA VAL A 21 -8.94 11.63 2.56
C VAL A 21 -7.91 12.72 2.82
N SER A 22 -7.89 13.71 1.94
CA SER A 22 -7.04 14.89 2.09
C SER A 22 -7.58 15.82 3.19
N VAL A 23 -6.73 16.72 3.67
CA VAL A 23 -7.10 17.71 4.72
C VAL A 23 -8.22 18.65 4.29
N ASP A 24 -8.42 18.79 2.98
CA ASP A 24 -9.50 19.56 2.35
C ASP A 24 -10.73 18.70 2.03
N THR A 25 -10.83 17.50 2.62
CA THR A 25 -11.94 16.53 2.48
C THR A 25 -12.04 15.82 1.13
N HIS A 26 -11.12 16.07 0.19
CA HIS A 26 -11.12 15.34 -1.07
C HIS A 26 -10.67 13.89 -0.91
N HIS A 27 -11.47 12.97 -1.45
CA HIS A 27 -11.15 11.54 -1.51
C HIS A 27 -10.24 11.25 -2.69
N THR A 28 -9.18 10.50 -2.43
CA THR A 28 -8.24 10.02 -3.46
C THR A 28 -7.96 8.54 -3.22
N GLN A 29 -7.77 7.78 -4.29
CA GLN A 29 -7.52 6.34 -4.22
C GLN A 29 -6.59 5.89 -5.32
N GLY A 30 -6.00 4.70 -5.16
CA GLY A 30 -5.13 4.14 -6.17
C GLY A 30 -4.68 2.72 -5.87
N ASN A 31 -3.93 2.17 -6.82
CA ASN A 31 -3.25 0.89 -6.69
C ASN A 31 -1.76 1.06 -7.03
N PHE A 32 -0.92 0.27 -6.36
CA PHE A 32 0.52 0.21 -6.61
C PHE A 32 0.99 -1.23 -6.49
N GLN A 33 1.73 -1.71 -7.48
CA GLN A 33 2.25 -3.07 -7.50
C GLN A 33 3.77 -3.08 -7.29
N PHE A 34 4.24 -4.02 -6.47
CA PHE A 34 5.67 -4.26 -6.27
C PHE A 34 5.96 -5.75 -6.09
N THR A 35 7.22 -6.13 -6.29
CA THR A 35 7.69 -7.51 -6.16
C THR A 35 8.69 -7.62 -5.03
N VAL A 36 8.48 -8.58 -4.13
CA VAL A 36 9.46 -9.02 -3.13
C VAL A 36 10.30 -10.11 -3.78
N LYS A 37 11.60 -9.85 -3.92
CA LYS A 37 12.56 -10.83 -4.43
C LYS A 37 13.02 -11.76 -3.30
N PRO A 38 13.45 -13.00 -3.62
CA PRO A 38 14.19 -13.86 -2.70
C PRO A 38 15.45 -13.19 -2.17
#